data_AF-A0A7Z9VH16-F1
#
_entry.id   AF-A0A7Z9VH16-F1
#
_cell.length_a   1.000
_cell.length_b   1.000
_cell.length_c   1.000
_cell.angle_alpha   90.00
_cell.angle_beta   90.00
_cell.angle_gamma   90.00
#
_symmetry.space_group_name_H-M   'P 1'
#
loop_
_entity.id
_entity.type
_entity.pdbx_description
1 polymer ?
#
loop_
_entity_poly.entity_id
_entity_poly.type
_entity_poly.pdbx_seq_one_letter_code
_entity_poly.pdbx_strand_id
1 'polypeptide(L)' 'AITQLGLKEAKDLVEGAPKVIKEAVNKDEAEELKKKLEDAGATVELK' A
#
# COMPACT_ATOMS: atom_id res chain seq x y z
N ALA A 1 -1.21 9.00 -6.96
CA ALA A 1 -0.25 7.89 -6.77
C ALA A 1 0.02 7.75 -5.28
N ILE A 2 -0.13 6.54 -4.72
CA ILE A 2 -0.02 6.31 -3.26
C ILE A 2 1.44 6.33 -2.80
N THR A 3 2.32 5.66 -3.55
CA THR A 3 3.74 5.48 -3.21
C THR A 3 4.70 6.30 -4.08
N GLN A 4 4.18 7.02 -5.08
CA GLN A 4 4.97 7.73 -6.11
C GLN A 4 6.02 6.86 -6.84
N LEU A 5 5.88 5.53 -6.76
CA LEU A 5 6.77 4.57 -7.43
C LEU A 5 6.45 4.45 -8.92
N GLY A 6 7.47 4.19 -9.73
CA GLY A 6 7.29 3.78 -11.13
C GLY A 6 6.65 2.40 -11.25
N LEU A 7 6.10 2.07 -12.42
CA LEU A 7 5.38 0.80 -12.66
C LEU A 7 6.20 -0.44 -12.29
N LYS A 8 7.51 -0.42 -12.55
CA LYS A 8 8.42 -1.51 -12.19
C LYS A 8 8.61 -1.62 -10.67
N GLU A 9 8.84 -0.52 -10.00
CA GLU A 9 9.05 -0.48 -8.54
C GLU A 9 7.79 -0.86 -7.78
N ALA A 10 6.62 -0.42 -8.27
CA ALA A 10 5.33 -0.84 -7.72
C ALA A 10 5.11 -2.35 -7.87
N LYS A 11 5.52 -2.94 -8.99
CA LYS A 11 5.48 -4.40 -9.20
C LYS A 11 6.42 -5.14 -8.25
N ASP A 12 7.68 -4.70 -8.15
CA ASP A 12 8.69 -5.30 -7.26
C ASP A 12 8.29 -5.15 -5.76
N LEU A 13 7.49 -4.15 -5.41
CA LEU A 13 6.94 -3.93 -4.07
C LEU A 13 5.83 -4.95 -3.75
N VAL A 14 4.88 -5.15 -4.67
CA VAL A 14 3.75 -6.07 -4.50
C VAL A 14 4.19 -7.53 -4.58
N GLU A 15 5.08 -7.88 -5.52
CA GLU A 15 5.66 -9.24 -5.62
C GLU A 15 6.55 -9.58 -4.42
N GLY A 16 7.12 -8.56 -3.76
CA GLY A 16 7.97 -8.72 -2.60
C GLY A 16 7.24 -8.73 -1.25
N ALA A 17 5.90 -8.85 -1.23
CA ALA A 17 5.13 -8.88 0.02
C ALA A 17 5.58 -10.03 0.97
N PRO A 18 5.62 -9.81 2.30
CA PRO A 18 5.15 -8.64 3.03
C PRO A 18 6.17 -7.49 3.03
N LYS A 19 5.77 -6.32 2.52
CA LYS A 19 6.56 -5.07 2.53
C LYS A 19 5.71 -3.92 3.06
N VAL A 20 6.36 -2.97 3.73
CA VAL A 20 5.69 -1.78 4.25
C VAL A 20 5.45 -0.79 3.11
N ILE A 21 4.18 -0.42 2.91
CA ILE A 21 3.75 0.46 1.81
C ILE A 21 3.86 1.93 2.21
N LYS A 22 3.57 2.27 3.48
CA LYS A 22 3.74 3.60 4.07
C LYS A 22 3.81 3.48 5.59
N GLU A 23 4.74 4.19 6.22
CA GLU A 23 4.92 4.25 7.67
C GLU A 23 4.44 5.59 8.22
N ALA A 24 4.07 5.63 9.51
CA ALA A 24 3.62 6.84 10.20
C ALA A 24 2.46 7.59 9.54
N VAL A 25 1.52 6.85 8.93
CA VAL A 25 0.25 7.42 8.46
C VAL A 25 -0.70 7.65 9.63
N ASN A 26 -1.50 8.72 9.56
CA ASN A 26 -2.61 8.90 10.49
C ASN A 26 -3.71 7.85 10.20
N LYS A 27 -4.64 7.66 11.15
CA LYS A 27 -5.69 6.62 11.04
C LYS A 27 -6.57 6.81 9.81
N ASP A 28 -6.92 8.05 9.49
CA ASP A 28 -7.78 8.38 8.33
C ASP A 28 -7.10 8.02 7.00
N GLU A 29 -5.80 8.34 6.87
CA GLU A 29 -4.98 7.96 5.72
C GLU A 29 -4.78 6.44 5.67
N ALA A 30 -4.58 5.78 6.81
CA ALA A 30 -4.39 4.33 6.88
C ALA A 30 -5.64 3.59 6.36
N GLU A 31 -6.83 4.03 6.77
CA GLU A 31 -8.10 3.48 6.31
C GLU A 31 -8.36 3.77 4.82
N GLU A 32 -8.06 4.98 4.36
CA GLU A 32 -8.20 5.34 2.94
C GLU A 32 -7.28 4.51 2.05
N LEU A 33 -6.02 4.30 2.47
CA LEU A 33 -5.06 3.47 1.75
C LEU A 33 -5.44 2.00 1.77
N LYS A 34 -5.89 1.49 2.92
CA LYS A 34 -6.41 0.13 3.04
C LYS A 34 -7.56 -0.09 2.06
N LYS A 35 -8.56 0.80 2.04
CA LYS A 35 -9.69 0.70 1.13
C LYS A 35 -9.27 0.73 -0.34
N LYS A 36 -8.39 1.65 -0.73
CA LYS A 36 -7.88 1.76 -2.11
C LYS A 36 -7.09 0.52 -2.56
N LEU A 37 -6.36 -0.12 -1.65
CA LEU A 37 -5.59 -1.32 -1.93
C LEU A 37 -6.49 -2.58 -1.94
N GLU A 38 -7.47 -2.67 -1.04
CA GLU A 38 -8.47 -3.75 -1.02
C GLU A 38 -9.39 -3.71 -2.25
N ASP A 39 -9.83 -2.52 -2.69
CA ASP A 39 -10.60 -2.35 -3.94
C ASP A 39 -9.78 -2.79 -5.17
N ALA A 40 -8.45 -2.71 -5.09
CA ALA A 40 -7.52 -3.20 -6.11
C ALA A 40 -7.18 -4.70 -5.96
N GLY A 41 -7.76 -5.39 -4.97
CA GLY A 41 -7.55 -6.82 -4.71
C GLY A 41 -6.33 -7.15 -3.85
N ALA A 42 -5.72 -6.17 -3.18
CA ALA A 42 -4.60 -6.38 -2.27
C ALA A 42 -5.06 -6.53 -0.82
N THR A 43 -4.33 -7.27 -0.01
CA THR A 43 -4.57 -7.40 1.44
C THR A 43 -3.66 -6.45 2.20
N VAL A 44 -4.23 -5.57 3.02
CA VAL A 44 -3.47 -4.60 3.84
C VAL A 44 -3.63 -4.93 5.32
N GLU A 45 -2.50 -5.14 5.98
CA GLU A 45 -2.42 -5.25 7.44
C GLU A 45 -2.00 -3.88 8.01
N LEU A 46 -2.85 -3.28 8.85
CA LEU A 46 -2.53 -2.07 9.59
C LEU A 46 -1.85 -2.48 10.90
N LYS A 47 -0.62 -2.03 11.13
CA LYS A 47 0.14 -2.22 12.37
C LYS A 47 0.29 -0.90 13.13
#